data_AF-A0A946F0W2-F1
#
_entry.id   AF-A0A946F0W2-F1
#
_cell.length_a   1.000
_cell.length_b   1.000
_cell.length_c   1.000
_cell.angle_alpha   90.00
_cell.angle_beta   90.00
_cell.angle_gamma   90.00
#
_symmetry.space_group_name_H-M   'P 1'
#
loop_
_entity.id
_entity.type
_entity.pdbx_description
1 polymer ?
#
loop_
_entity_poly.entity_id
_entity_poly.type
_entity_poly.pdbx_seq_one_letter_code
_entity_poly.pdbx_strand_id
1 'polypeptide(L)'
;MNLYFNTKLVGSTIHENSSQTFYPVVNPKDYYMNNDTLPFEILKSVLISYSKLQFKKCVFNIELINTDDNSEIKNLIEENFNNTQVFISFKRPYDKNTWMEDITKHFGNNLDQPILLAMNHDHQFIDYQDNTFINILNKIFPSNENNFKKVFFYSHIPELISAAENRIFIQNKKYVEVEKSLYSIKGLNHQVDSVTIMTARTFHYIISQIIIDIEYFGRIDWKNLFFKKLNINGFFYAREFFRHFEGYHHVSGIRINKDLSLNSSSKKVNLEFYYEKWLNLSIFLLRDGLKNFSLNKKKHLIKLVEKSIQIFNDSYLTEDANYNIISKDECEELKYSLRSKIYYNLNMIYSEIKIDNELKGNNILKTFYNTRIKYFTIIRLIKKLIKLK
;
A
#
# COMPACT_ATOMS: atom_id res chain seq x y z
N MET A 1 15.85 0.04 12.56
CA MET A 1 15.35 -0.92 11.56
C MET A 1 16.37 -1.01 10.42
N ASN A 2 16.29 -2.01 9.53
CA ASN A 2 17.09 -2.07 8.30
C ASN A 2 16.21 -1.80 7.07
N LEU A 3 16.79 -1.29 5.98
CA LEU A 3 16.12 -1.13 4.70
C LEU A 3 16.63 -2.18 3.71
N TYR A 4 15.70 -2.82 2.99
CA TYR A 4 15.98 -3.61 1.80
C TYR A 4 15.14 -3.07 0.65
N PHE A 5 15.80 -2.31 -0.22
CA PHE A 5 15.19 -1.63 -1.35
C PHE A 5 15.59 -2.34 -2.64
N ASN A 6 14.63 -2.96 -3.32
CA ASN A 6 14.88 -3.77 -4.51
C ASN A 6 13.96 -3.38 -5.65
N THR A 7 14.47 -2.69 -6.65
CA THR A 7 13.61 -2.20 -7.74
C THR A 7 14.25 -2.38 -9.11
N LYS A 8 13.39 -2.36 -10.12
CA LYS A 8 13.77 -2.27 -11.53
C LYS A 8 12.97 -1.13 -12.14
N LEU A 9 13.65 -0.15 -12.73
CA LEU A 9 13.01 0.81 -13.61
C LEU A 9 12.77 0.14 -14.97
N VAL A 10 11.59 0.33 -15.53
CA VAL A 10 11.28 -0.11 -16.89
C VAL A 10 10.75 1.09 -17.67
N GLY A 11 11.23 1.27 -18.91
CA GLY A 11 10.92 2.44 -19.74
C GLY A 11 9.54 2.38 -20.42
N SER A 12 8.81 1.29 -20.22
CA SER A 12 7.42 1.18 -20.61
C SER A 12 6.55 1.19 -19.37
N THR A 13 5.34 1.74 -19.48
CA THR A 13 4.31 1.60 -18.44
C THR A 13 4.33 0.17 -17.91
N ILE A 14 4.54 -0.03 -16.60
CA ILE A 14 4.43 -1.33 -15.93
C ILE A 14 2.96 -1.75 -15.98
N HIS A 15 2.48 -2.06 -17.16
CA HIS A 15 1.18 -2.59 -17.43
C HIS A 15 1.44 -3.95 -18.04
N GLU A 16 1.42 -4.98 -17.19
CA GLU A 16 0.79 -6.19 -17.69
C GLU A 16 -0.60 -5.77 -18.18
N ASN A 17 -0.94 -6.16 -19.41
CA ASN A 17 -2.30 -6.16 -19.93
C ASN A 17 -3.19 -7.03 -19.03
N SER A 18 -3.55 -6.51 -17.87
CA SER A 18 -4.58 -7.03 -16.99
C SER A 18 -5.90 -6.57 -17.58
N SER A 19 -6.55 -7.46 -18.34
CA SER A 19 -7.92 -7.26 -18.84
C SER A 19 -8.98 -7.20 -17.71
N GLN A 20 -8.56 -7.14 -16.44
CA GLN A 20 -9.42 -7.31 -15.27
C GLN A 20 -9.41 -6.13 -14.29
N THR A 21 -8.61 -5.08 -14.49
CA THR A 21 -8.56 -3.92 -13.57
C THR A 21 -9.19 -2.68 -14.20
N PHE A 22 -10.52 -2.62 -14.17
CA PHE A 22 -11.28 -1.40 -14.44
C PHE A 22 -11.51 -0.68 -13.10
N TYR A 23 -10.67 0.31 -12.77
CA TYR A 23 -11.01 1.33 -11.79
C TYR A 23 -11.00 2.69 -12.51
N PRO A 24 -12.08 3.48 -12.44
CA PRO A 24 -12.10 4.80 -13.04
C PRO A 24 -11.11 5.69 -12.27
N VAL A 25 -10.10 6.21 -12.96
CA VAL A 25 -9.25 7.29 -12.46
C VAL A 25 -10.16 8.51 -12.31
N VAL A 26 -10.54 8.85 -11.08
CA VAL A 26 -11.39 10.01 -10.78
C VAL A 26 -10.51 11.26 -10.78
N ASN A 27 -10.11 11.69 -11.99
CA ASN A 27 -9.69 13.03 -12.43
C ASN A 27 -8.66 12.95 -13.56
N PRO A 28 -8.65 13.92 -14.49
CA PRO A 28 -7.83 13.85 -15.70
C PRO A 28 -6.34 13.66 -15.37
N LYS A 29 -5.72 12.69 -16.06
CA LYS A 29 -4.27 12.46 -16.08
C LYS A 29 -3.62 13.61 -16.85
N ASP A 30 -3.49 14.78 -16.23
CA ASP A 30 -2.78 15.91 -16.83
C ASP A 30 -1.27 15.68 -16.73
N TYR A 31 -0.72 14.82 -17.61
CA TYR A 31 0.73 14.62 -17.72
C TYR A 31 1.22 15.00 -19.12
N TYR A 32 1.96 16.11 -19.17
CA TYR A 32 2.89 16.48 -20.25
C TYR A 32 4.35 16.19 -19.82
N MET A 33 4.59 15.06 -19.16
CA MET A 33 5.95 14.63 -18.76
C MET A 33 6.41 13.48 -19.67
N ASN A 34 7.68 13.48 -20.06
CA ASN A 34 8.26 12.39 -20.84
C ASN A 34 8.22 11.08 -20.02
N ASN A 35 7.64 10.03 -20.59
CA ASN A 35 7.51 8.71 -19.94
C ASN A 35 8.87 8.08 -19.60
N ASP A 36 9.94 8.51 -20.28
CA ASP A 36 11.29 7.99 -20.04
C ASP A 36 11.95 8.62 -18.81
N THR A 37 11.65 9.89 -18.50
CA THR A 37 12.27 10.62 -17.38
C THR A 37 11.50 10.49 -16.07
N LEU A 38 10.17 10.28 -16.15
CA LEU A 38 9.32 10.27 -14.96
C LEU A 38 9.64 9.14 -13.95
N PRO A 39 9.88 7.88 -14.35
CA PRO A 39 10.21 6.81 -13.40
C PRO A 39 11.52 7.08 -12.64
N PHE A 40 12.47 7.73 -13.30
CA PHE A 40 13.75 8.11 -12.70
C PHE A 40 13.59 9.21 -11.64
N GLU A 41 12.84 10.27 -11.95
CA GLU A 41 12.50 11.32 -10.98
C GLU A 41 11.69 10.79 -9.79
N ILE A 42 10.75 9.88 -10.04
CA ILE A 42 9.99 9.18 -8.99
C ILE A 42 10.95 8.42 -8.08
N LEU A 43 11.89 7.64 -8.63
CA LEU A 43 12.87 6.90 -7.83
C LEU A 43 13.68 7.85 -6.94
N LYS A 44 14.18 8.96 -7.48
CA LYS A 44 14.94 9.96 -6.69
C LYS A 44 14.10 10.51 -5.53
N SER A 45 12.84 10.87 -5.79
CA SER A 45 11.91 11.35 -4.75
C SER A 45 11.63 10.29 -3.67
N VAL A 46 11.52 9.02 -4.05
CA VAL A 46 11.38 7.91 -3.10
C VAL A 46 12.62 7.75 -2.24
N LEU A 47 13.82 7.72 -2.84
CA LEU A 47 15.08 7.60 -2.09
C LEU A 47 15.26 8.74 -1.08
N ILE A 48 14.99 9.98 -1.47
CA ILE A 48 15.01 11.16 -0.58
C ILE A 48 13.96 11.03 0.52
N SER A 49 12.77 10.49 0.24
CA SER A 49 11.77 10.31 1.29
C SER A 49 12.16 9.26 2.32
N TYR A 50 12.89 8.22 1.91
CA TYR A 50 13.32 7.15 2.81
C TYR A 50 14.45 7.63 3.71
N SER A 51 15.28 8.59 3.27
CA SER A 51 16.35 9.14 4.11
C SER A 51 15.86 9.91 5.33
N LYS A 52 14.56 10.25 5.38
CA LYS A 52 13.90 10.80 6.57
C LYS A 52 13.82 9.80 7.73
N LEU A 53 13.98 8.50 7.46
CA LEU A 53 13.93 7.44 8.45
C LEU A 53 15.34 7.02 8.87
N GLN A 54 15.50 6.71 10.16
CA GLN A 54 16.77 6.21 10.68
C GLN A 54 16.92 4.70 10.48
N PHE A 55 17.87 4.31 9.63
CA PHE A 55 18.23 2.92 9.38
C PHE A 55 19.60 2.58 9.97
N LYS A 56 19.77 1.33 10.41
CA LYS A 56 21.10 0.81 10.81
C LYS A 56 21.91 0.37 9.60
N LYS A 57 21.21 -0.27 8.65
CA LYS A 57 21.77 -0.79 7.41
C LYS A 57 20.76 -0.61 6.28
N CYS A 58 21.23 -0.20 5.11
CA CYS A 58 20.46 -0.11 3.88
C CYS A 58 21.11 -0.98 2.79
N VAL A 59 20.29 -1.78 2.12
CA VAL A 59 20.68 -2.54 0.93
C VAL A 59 19.84 -2.03 -0.23
N PHE A 60 20.50 -1.52 -1.27
CA PHE A 60 19.88 -1.00 -2.48
C PHE A 60 20.26 -1.89 -3.66
N ASN A 61 19.29 -2.63 -4.18
CA ASN A 61 19.37 -3.43 -5.39
C ASN A 61 18.53 -2.72 -6.47
N ILE A 62 19.14 -1.85 -7.28
CA ILE A 62 18.44 -0.94 -8.20
C ILE A 62 18.87 -1.22 -9.64
N GLU A 63 18.01 -1.82 -10.44
CA GLU A 63 18.27 -2.01 -11.88
C GLU A 63 17.69 -0.83 -12.66
N LEU A 64 18.55 0.00 -13.25
CA LEU A 64 18.16 1.14 -14.08
C LEU A 64 18.06 0.73 -15.56
N ILE A 65 17.29 1.49 -16.34
CA ILE A 65 17.18 1.32 -17.79
C ILE A 65 18.47 1.80 -18.47
N ASN A 66 18.92 2.99 -18.07
CA ASN A 66 20.16 3.61 -18.52
C ASN A 66 21.24 3.45 -17.46
N THR A 67 22.34 2.80 -17.82
CA THR A 67 23.45 2.56 -16.88
C THR A 67 24.25 3.83 -16.58
N ASP A 68 24.14 4.86 -17.41
CA ASP A 68 24.84 6.14 -17.19
C ASP A 68 24.31 6.85 -15.93
N ASP A 69 23.02 6.63 -15.63
CA ASP A 69 22.32 7.18 -14.47
C ASP A 69 22.74 6.52 -13.14
N ASN A 70 23.50 5.41 -13.18
CA ASN A 70 23.97 4.71 -11.98
C ASN A 70 24.80 5.63 -11.08
N SER A 71 25.61 6.51 -11.68
CA SER A 71 26.46 7.43 -10.94
C SER A 71 25.65 8.45 -10.15
N GLU A 72 24.59 9.00 -10.74
CA GLU A 72 23.67 9.95 -10.10
C GLU A 72 22.93 9.29 -8.92
N ILE A 73 22.38 8.09 -9.11
CA ILE A 73 21.68 7.37 -8.04
C ILE A 73 22.62 6.99 -6.89
N LYS A 74 23.84 6.56 -7.21
CA LYS A 74 24.85 6.23 -6.20
C LYS A 74 25.16 7.46 -5.33
N ASN A 75 25.47 8.59 -5.97
CA ASN A 75 25.77 9.83 -5.26
C ASN A 75 24.59 10.28 -4.39
N LEU A 76 23.37 10.23 -4.93
CA LEU A 76 22.15 10.57 -4.19
C LEU A 76 22.00 9.72 -2.91
N ILE A 77 22.24 8.41 -3.00
CA ILE A 77 22.17 7.51 -1.85
C ILE A 77 23.27 7.83 -0.83
N GLU A 78 24.51 8.01 -1.28
CA GLU A 78 25.64 8.29 -0.38
C GLU A 78 25.46 9.63 0.37
N GLU A 79 24.93 10.65 -0.31
CA GLU A 79 24.62 11.96 0.30
C GLU A 79 23.50 11.86 1.34
N ASN A 80 22.42 11.14 1.03
CA ASN A 80 21.22 11.10 1.87
C ASN A 80 21.31 10.07 3.02
N PHE A 81 22.15 9.05 2.91
CA PHE A 81 22.28 7.97 3.89
C PHE A 81 23.67 7.92 4.55
N ASN A 82 24.36 9.06 4.63
CA ASN A 82 25.75 9.20 5.09
C ASN A 82 26.07 8.59 6.48
N ASN A 83 25.09 8.52 7.38
CA ASN A 83 25.24 7.96 8.73
C ASN A 83 24.78 6.49 8.85
N THR A 84 24.56 5.81 7.73
CA THR A 84 24.04 4.44 7.67
C THR A 84 25.02 3.50 6.98
N GLN A 85 25.06 2.22 7.38
CA GLN A 85 25.79 1.21 6.61
C GLN A 85 25.07 0.94 5.28
N VAL A 86 25.63 1.41 4.17
CA VAL A 86 25.01 1.33 2.84
C VAL A 86 25.68 0.26 1.96
N PHE A 87 24.86 -0.52 1.26
CA PHE A 87 25.29 -1.41 0.17
C PHE A 87 24.48 -1.07 -1.08
N ILE A 88 25.16 -0.85 -2.20
CA ILE A 88 24.52 -0.52 -3.48
C ILE A 88 24.94 -1.54 -4.53
N SER A 89 23.95 -2.10 -5.21
CA SER A 89 24.09 -2.98 -6.35
C SER A 89 23.17 -2.49 -7.47
N PHE A 90 23.73 -2.34 -8.67
CA PHE A 90 22.94 -2.08 -9.88
C PHE A 90 22.46 -3.38 -10.57
N LYS A 91 22.39 -4.45 -9.78
CA LYS A 91 21.81 -5.74 -10.12
C LYS A 91 20.92 -6.17 -8.97
N ARG A 92 19.84 -6.87 -9.30
CA ARG A 92 18.84 -7.35 -8.35
C ARG A 92 18.83 -8.88 -8.33
N PRO A 93 18.55 -9.51 -7.18
CA PRO A 93 18.17 -10.92 -7.17
C PRO A 93 16.93 -11.13 -8.04
N TYR A 94 16.91 -12.27 -8.72
CA TYR A 94 15.92 -12.55 -9.76
C TYR A 94 15.36 -13.96 -9.70
N ASP A 95 15.96 -14.87 -8.96
CA ASP A 95 15.46 -16.22 -8.77
C ASP A 95 15.62 -16.66 -7.31
N LYS A 96 15.10 -17.84 -6.98
CA LYS A 96 15.08 -18.34 -5.60
C LYS A 96 16.48 -18.38 -4.99
N ASN A 97 17.49 -18.81 -5.73
CA ASN A 97 18.85 -18.97 -5.21
C ASN A 97 19.52 -17.62 -4.98
N THR A 98 19.47 -16.74 -5.97
CA THR A 98 20.02 -15.38 -5.89
C THR A 98 19.35 -14.57 -4.78
N TRP A 99 18.04 -14.72 -4.57
CA TRP A 99 17.34 -14.12 -3.42
C TRP A 99 17.87 -14.64 -2.08
N MET A 100 18.03 -15.95 -1.93
CA MET A 100 18.50 -16.56 -0.67
C MET A 100 19.95 -16.18 -0.36
N GLU A 101 20.80 -16.14 -1.38
CA GLU A 101 22.20 -15.68 -1.28
C GLU A 101 22.27 -14.21 -0.87
N ASP A 102 21.49 -13.32 -1.50
CA ASP A 102 21.52 -11.89 -1.19
C ASP A 102 21.04 -11.60 0.24
N ILE A 103 19.94 -12.25 0.67
CA ILE A 103 19.44 -12.14 2.04
C ILE A 103 20.50 -12.63 3.04
N THR A 104 21.14 -13.76 2.77
CA THR A 104 22.16 -14.33 3.66
C THR A 104 23.39 -13.45 3.74
N LYS A 105 23.89 -12.97 2.58
CA LYS A 105 25.03 -12.06 2.48
C LYS A 105 24.82 -10.79 3.29
N HIS A 106 23.64 -10.20 3.22
CA HIS A 106 23.38 -8.91 3.87
C HIS A 106 22.83 -9.02 5.30
N PHE A 107 22.11 -10.08 5.66
CA PHE A 107 21.43 -10.18 6.95
C PHE A 107 21.67 -11.48 7.71
N GLY A 108 22.55 -12.37 7.25
CA GLY A 108 22.84 -13.66 7.89
C GLY A 108 23.23 -13.54 9.37
N ASN A 109 23.90 -12.45 9.76
CA ASN A 109 24.30 -12.18 11.15
C ASN A 109 23.23 -11.41 11.96
N ASN A 110 22.13 -10.97 11.34
CA ASN A 110 21.09 -10.10 11.93
C ASN A 110 19.68 -10.56 11.56
N LEU A 111 19.44 -11.88 11.54
CA LEU A 111 18.20 -12.47 11.01
C LEU A 111 16.93 -12.04 11.75
N ASP A 112 17.04 -11.65 13.02
CA ASP A 112 15.90 -11.27 13.86
C ASP A 112 15.57 -9.76 13.83
N GLN A 113 16.39 -8.95 13.16
CA GLN A 113 16.09 -7.52 13.05
C GLN A 113 15.01 -7.27 11.98
N PRO A 114 14.08 -6.33 12.22
CA PRO A 114 13.08 -5.96 11.23
C PRO A 114 13.76 -5.27 10.04
N ILE A 115 13.29 -5.63 8.85
CA ILE A 115 13.64 -5.09 7.55
C ILE A 115 12.39 -4.45 6.97
N LEU A 116 12.50 -3.19 6.58
CA LEU A 116 11.57 -2.55 5.66
C LEU A 116 11.89 -3.03 4.26
N LEU A 117 10.99 -3.84 3.72
CA LEU A 117 11.07 -4.39 2.39
C LEU A 117 10.28 -3.49 1.44
N ALA A 118 10.99 -2.84 0.52
CA ALA A 118 10.40 -2.05 -0.55
C ALA A 118 10.86 -2.62 -1.90
N MET A 119 9.96 -3.28 -2.63
CA MET A 119 10.31 -3.85 -3.94
C MET A 119 9.78 -3.06 -5.15
N ASN A 120 9.44 -1.78 -4.95
CA ASN A 120 8.90 -0.87 -5.95
C ASN A 120 9.62 0.48 -5.88
N HIS A 121 9.74 1.19 -7.00
CA HIS A 121 10.43 2.49 -7.07
C HIS A 121 9.52 3.69 -6.77
N ASP A 122 8.21 3.49 -6.63
CA ASP A 122 7.19 4.53 -6.61
C ASP A 122 6.45 4.66 -5.27
N HIS A 123 7.03 4.09 -4.22
CA HIS A 123 6.38 3.95 -2.93
C HIS A 123 7.03 4.83 -1.86
N GLN A 124 6.58 6.08 -1.74
CA GLN A 124 7.21 7.14 -0.94
C GLN A 124 6.75 7.12 0.54
N PHE A 125 7.64 7.50 1.46
CA PHE A 125 7.28 7.81 2.84
C PHE A 125 6.59 9.19 2.91
N ILE A 126 5.36 9.24 3.45
CA ILE A 126 4.47 10.43 3.38
C ILE A 126 4.03 10.96 4.74
N ASP A 127 4.46 10.34 5.83
CA ASP A 127 4.17 10.85 7.16
C ASP A 127 5.03 12.10 7.45
N TYR A 128 4.50 12.99 8.28
CA TYR A 128 5.16 14.21 8.73
C TYR A 128 5.96 14.00 10.02
N GLN A 129 5.85 12.82 10.62
CA GLN A 129 6.62 12.40 11.78
C GLN A 129 6.87 10.88 11.75
N ASP A 130 8.00 10.45 12.29
CA ASP A 130 8.48 9.07 12.29
C ASP A 130 8.34 8.36 13.66
N ASN A 131 8.12 9.12 14.74
CA ASN A 131 7.99 8.58 16.09
C ASN A 131 6.86 7.57 16.25
N THR A 132 5.66 7.86 15.73
CA THR A 132 4.54 6.90 15.76
C THR A 132 4.90 5.64 14.97
N PHE A 133 5.53 5.78 13.80
CA PHE A 133 5.95 4.64 13.00
C PHE A 133 6.93 3.75 13.78
N ILE A 134 7.96 4.34 14.40
CA ILE A 134 8.94 3.63 15.24
C ILE A 134 8.27 2.93 16.43
N ASN A 135 7.35 3.61 17.11
CA ASN A 135 6.62 3.06 18.25
C ASN A 135 5.80 1.83 17.86
N ILE A 136 5.04 1.90 16.77
CA ILE A 136 4.28 0.78 16.25
C ILE A 136 5.19 -0.40 15.87
N LEU A 137 6.34 -0.11 15.25
CA LEU A 137 7.32 -1.16 14.94
C LEU A 137 7.85 -1.84 16.20
N ASN A 138 8.15 -1.09 17.26
CA ASN A 138 8.60 -1.66 18.53
C ASN A 138 7.51 -2.50 19.21
N LYS A 139 6.23 -2.14 19.05
CA LYS A 139 5.10 -2.95 19.55
C LYS A 139 4.93 -4.26 18.79
N ILE A 140 5.07 -4.25 17.47
CA ILE A 140 4.88 -5.44 16.63
C ILE A 140 6.12 -6.35 16.68
N PHE A 141 7.31 -5.76 16.68
CA PHE A 141 8.61 -6.43 16.66
C PHE A 141 9.43 -6.14 17.92
N PRO A 142 8.93 -6.48 19.13
CA PRO A 142 9.66 -6.23 20.35
C PRO A 142 10.93 -7.10 20.42
N SER A 143 12.00 -6.58 21.01
CA SER A 143 13.32 -7.24 21.05
C SER A 143 13.37 -8.47 21.95
N ASN A 144 12.40 -8.63 22.86
CA ASN A 144 12.32 -9.72 23.83
C ASN A 144 11.41 -10.88 23.38
N GLU A 145 10.88 -10.86 22.15
CA GLU A 145 10.00 -11.92 21.63
C GLU A 145 10.50 -12.53 20.31
N ASN A 146 9.94 -13.69 19.98
CA ASN A 146 10.12 -14.28 18.67
C ASN A 146 9.28 -13.53 17.62
N ASN A 147 9.98 -12.84 16.72
CA ASN A 147 9.39 -12.07 15.63
C ASN A 147 9.32 -12.84 14.30
N PHE A 148 9.55 -14.15 14.32
CA PHE A 148 9.39 -15.01 13.15
C PHE A 148 7.92 -15.02 12.69
N LYS A 149 7.72 -14.95 11.37
CA LYS A 149 6.41 -14.96 10.70
C LYS A 149 5.47 -13.80 11.06
N LYS A 150 5.94 -12.78 11.78
CA LYS A 150 5.26 -11.49 11.89
C LYS A 150 5.55 -10.66 10.64
N VAL A 151 4.51 -10.09 10.04
CA VAL A 151 4.58 -9.19 8.89
C VAL A 151 3.73 -7.97 9.18
N PHE A 152 4.28 -6.78 8.97
CA PHE A 152 3.58 -5.51 9.12
C PHE A 152 3.36 -4.86 7.75
N PHE A 153 2.11 -4.56 7.43
CA PHE A 153 1.70 -3.82 6.24
C PHE A 153 1.69 -2.34 6.57
N TYR A 154 2.56 -1.56 5.92
CA TYR A 154 2.72 -0.13 6.16
C TYR A 154 2.04 0.75 5.09
N SER A 155 1.44 0.12 4.09
CA SER A 155 0.80 0.69 2.91
C SER A 155 -0.61 0.12 2.73
N HIS A 156 -1.41 0.73 1.86
CA HIS A 156 -2.78 0.31 1.55
C HIS A 156 -3.66 0.29 2.80
N ILE A 157 -3.33 1.16 3.76
CA ILE A 157 -3.99 1.23 5.05
C ILE A 157 -5.49 1.53 4.90
N PRO A 158 -5.95 2.43 4.00
CA PRO A 158 -7.38 2.63 3.77
C PRO A 158 -8.11 1.33 3.35
N GLU A 159 -7.50 0.52 2.49
CA GLU A 159 -8.04 -0.78 2.05
C GLU A 159 -8.07 -1.79 3.21
N LEU A 160 -7.02 -1.84 4.02
CA LEU A 160 -6.91 -2.74 5.18
C LEU A 160 -7.91 -2.37 6.28
N ILE A 161 -8.11 -1.07 6.56
CA ILE A 161 -9.16 -0.58 7.45
C ILE A 161 -10.53 -1.01 6.93
N SER A 162 -10.81 -0.80 5.64
CA SER A 162 -12.07 -1.24 5.02
C SER A 162 -12.27 -2.75 5.21
N ALA A 163 -11.24 -3.56 4.93
CA ALA A 163 -11.30 -5.00 5.09
C ALA A 163 -11.58 -5.44 6.54
N ALA A 164 -10.87 -4.85 7.51
CA ALA A 164 -11.05 -5.15 8.92
C ALA A 164 -12.45 -4.76 9.40
N GLU A 165 -12.85 -3.52 9.11
CA GLU A 165 -14.01 -2.93 9.76
C GLU A 165 -15.34 -3.24 9.09
N ASN A 166 -15.31 -3.55 7.79
CA ASN A 166 -16.43 -4.14 7.08
C ASN A 166 -16.45 -5.68 7.17
N ARG A 167 -15.56 -6.28 7.97
CA ARG A 167 -15.48 -7.73 8.27
C ARG A 167 -15.34 -8.60 7.01
N ILE A 168 -14.53 -8.14 6.06
CA ILE A 168 -14.23 -8.87 4.83
C ILE A 168 -13.32 -10.07 5.18
N PHE A 169 -13.65 -11.24 4.65
CA PHE A 169 -12.82 -12.43 4.83
C PHE A 169 -11.65 -12.44 3.83
N ILE A 170 -10.44 -12.68 4.33
CA ILE A 170 -9.23 -12.89 3.54
C ILE A 170 -8.76 -14.31 3.85
N GLN A 171 -8.80 -15.22 2.87
CA GLN A 171 -8.43 -16.63 3.04
C GLN A 171 -9.18 -17.31 4.22
N ASN A 172 -10.49 -17.04 4.36
CA ASN A 172 -11.33 -17.50 5.47
C ASN A 172 -10.89 -17.00 6.86
N LYS A 173 -10.08 -15.93 6.91
CA LYS A 173 -9.63 -15.24 8.13
C LYS A 173 -10.14 -13.80 8.13
N LYS A 174 -10.11 -13.17 9.28
CA LYS A 174 -10.50 -11.76 9.48
C LYS A 174 -9.42 -11.06 10.28
N TYR A 175 -9.30 -9.76 10.04
CA TYR A 175 -8.59 -8.90 10.96
C TYR A 175 -9.35 -8.77 12.27
N VAL A 176 -8.59 -8.69 13.36
CA VAL A 176 -9.08 -8.45 14.71
C VAL A 176 -8.23 -7.32 15.29
N GLU A 177 -8.88 -6.32 15.87
CA GLU A 177 -8.21 -5.27 16.62
C GLU A 177 -7.56 -5.88 17.87
N VAL A 178 -6.25 -5.66 18.05
CA VAL A 178 -5.47 -6.18 19.18
C VAL A 178 -5.10 -5.09 20.18
N GLU A 179 -4.99 -3.87 19.70
CA GLU A 179 -4.81 -2.64 20.47
C GLU A 179 -5.44 -1.51 19.66
N LYS A 180 -5.71 -0.35 20.27
CA LYS A 180 -6.27 0.82 19.59
C LYS A 180 -5.63 1.05 18.22
N SER A 181 -6.44 0.97 17.17
CA SER A 181 -6.01 1.19 15.78
C SER A 181 -4.95 0.22 15.25
N LEU A 182 -4.58 -0.82 15.99
CA LEU A 182 -3.66 -1.89 15.60
C LEU A 182 -4.45 -3.18 15.39
N TYR A 183 -4.35 -3.74 14.20
CA TYR A 183 -5.10 -4.92 13.80
C TYR A 183 -4.16 -6.07 13.46
N SER A 184 -4.63 -7.29 13.66
CA SER A 184 -3.90 -8.50 13.30
C SER A 184 -4.77 -9.52 12.55
N ILE A 185 -4.15 -10.30 11.67
CA ILE A 185 -4.75 -11.45 11.00
C ILE A 185 -3.81 -12.63 11.10
N LYS A 186 -4.32 -13.79 11.52
CA LYS A 186 -3.50 -14.99 11.75
C LYS A 186 -3.60 -16.00 10.61
N GLY A 187 -2.45 -16.57 10.25
CA GLY A 187 -2.36 -17.73 9.36
C GLY A 187 -2.62 -17.44 7.88
N LEU A 188 -2.12 -16.31 7.38
CA LEU A 188 -2.08 -16.03 5.95
C LEU A 188 -1.10 -16.98 5.26
N ASN A 189 -1.45 -17.51 4.08
CA ASN A 189 -0.68 -18.58 3.44
C ASN A 189 -0.14 -18.24 2.05
N HIS A 190 -0.70 -17.26 1.34
CA HIS A 190 -0.36 -17.01 -0.07
C HIS A 190 -0.27 -15.53 -0.47
N GLN A 191 -0.33 -14.61 0.49
CA GLN A 191 -0.25 -13.17 0.21
C GLN A 191 0.80 -12.54 1.10
N VAL A 192 1.92 -12.14 0.50
CA VAL A 192 2.89 -11.22 1.09
C VAL A 192 3.10 -10.13 0.08
N ASP A 193 2.73 -8.92 0.46
CA ASP A 193 2.89 -7.75 -0.40
C ASP A 193 4.38 -7.38 -0.52
N SER A 194 4.76 -6.81 -1.67
CA SER A 194 6.12 -6.33 -1.95
C SER A 194 6.53 -5.10 -1.12
N VAL A 195 5.60 -4.55 -0.35
CA VAL A 195 5.76 -3.41 0.56
C VAL A 195 5.36 -3.80 1.99
N THR A 196 6.30 -4.41 2.72
CA THR A 196 6.04 -4.93 4.08
C THR A 196 7.25 -4.80 4.99
N ILE A 197 7.03 -4.89 6.30
CA ILE A 197 8.11 -5.01 7.29
C ILE A 197 8.06 -6.39 7.92
N MET A 198 9.21 -7.06 7.97
CA MET A 198 9.37 -8.38 8.58
C MET A 198 10.82 -8.61 8.99
N THR A 199 11.09 -9.64 9.78
CA THR A 199 12.47 -10.03 10.08
C THR A 199 13.14 -10.69 8.88
N ALA A 200 14.47 -10.59 8.76
CA ALA A 200 15.21 -11.27 7.67
C ALA A 200 14.98 -12.79 7.69
N ARG A 201 14.82 -13.38 8.88
CA ARG A 201 14.43 -14.79 9.05
C ARG A 201 13.09 -15.09 8.39
N THR A 202 12.08 -14.23 8.59
CA THR A 202 10.77 -14.38 7.94
C THR A 202 10.88 -14.23 6.44
N PHE A 203 11.68 -13.27 5.96
CA PHE A 203 11.86 -13.04 4.53
C PHE A 203 12.54 -14.25 3.85
N HIS A 204 13.65 -14.72 4.40
CA HIS A 204 14.34 -15.93 3.96
C HIS A 204 13.40 -17.15 3.95
N TYR A 205 12.58 -17.32 5.00
CA TYR A 205 11.58 -18.37 5.05
C TYR A 205 10.58 -18.26 3.89
N ILE A 206 10.03 -17.07 3.61
CA ILE A 206 9.05 -16.88 2.52
C ILE A 206 9.64 -17.30 1.17
N ILE A 207 10.87 -16.84 0.85
CA ILE A 207 11.56 -17.23 -0.39
C ILE A 207 11.78 -18.75 -0.45
N SER A 208 12.18 -19.37 0.66
CA SER A 208 12.38 -20.83 0.72
C SER A 208 11.10 -21.64 0.43
N GLN A 209 9.91 -21.05 0.70
CA GLN A 209 8.61 -21.69 0.51
C GLN A 209 8.05 -21.58 -0.91
N ILE A 210 8.76 -20.93 -1.84
CA ILE A 210 8.37 -20.91 -3.26
C ILE A 210 8.38 -22.35 -3.80
N ILE A 211 7.24 -22.78 -4.36
CA ILE A 211 6.97 -24.17 -4.81
C ILE A 211 7.61 -24.44 -6.17
N ILE A 212 7.47 -23.48 -7.09
CA ILE A 212 7.89 -23.62 -8.48
C ILE A 212 9.17 -22.81 -8.64
N ASP A 213 10.21 -23.43 -9.17
CA ASP A 213 11.39 -22.69 -9.59
C ASP A 213 11.02 -21.87 -10.83
N ILE A 214 10.96 -20.56 -10.64
CA ILE A 214 10.72 -19.59 -11.70
C ILE A 214 12.08 -19.01 -12.08
N GLU A 215 12.39 -18.98 -13.38
CA GLU A 215 13.65 -18.44 -13.91
C GLU A 215 13.85 -16.96 -13.53
N TYR A 216 12.74 -16.23 -13.38
CA TYR A 216 12.77 -14.82 -13.01
C TYR A 216 11.52 -14.39 -12.21
N PHE A 217 11.74 -13.83 -11.03
CA PHE A 217 10.77 -13.04 -10.30
C PHE A 217 11.47 -11.86 -9.62
N GLY A 218 10.90 -10.67 -9.83
CA GLY A 218 11.48 -9.46 -9.29
C GLY A 218 10.99 -9.01 -7.92
N ARG A 219 9.87 -9.57 -7.48
CA ARG A 219 9.21 -9.25 -6.22
C ARG A 219 8.58 -10.51 -5.63
N ILE A 220 8.25 -10.50 -4.35
CA ILE A 220 7.58 -11.62 -3.69
C ILE A 220 6.08 -11.73 -3.99
N ASP A 221 5.48 -10.70 -4.55
CA ASP A 221 4.11 -10.68 -5.03
C ASP A 221 4.02 -10.88 -6.55
N TRP A 222 5.09 -11.39 -7.17
CA TRP A 222 5.17 -11.60 -8.62
C TRP A 222 4.07 -12.52 -9.10
N LYS A 223 3.52 -12.22 -10.28
CA LYS A 223 2.49 -13.06 -10.87
C LYS A 223 3.02 -14.48 -11.11
N ASN A 224 2.19 -15.47 -10.82
CA ASN A 224 2.53 -16.90 -10.88
C ASN A 224 3.55 -17.37 -9.84
N LEU A 225 3.91 -16.54 -8.85
CA LEU A 225 4.67 -17.01 -7.71
C LEU A 225 3.73 -17.70 -6.71
N PHE A 226 4.00 -18.99 -6.46
CA PHE A 226 3.19 -19.80 -5.55
C PHE A 226 4.03 -20.26 -4.36
N PHE A 227 3.46 -20.09 -3.17
CA PHE A 227 4.08 -20.48 -1.91
C PHE A 227 3.41 -21.72 -1.34
N LYS A 228 4.20 -22.56 -0.66
CA LYS A 228 3.68 -23.51 0.33
C LYS A 228 2.96 -22.74 1.44
N LYS A 229 2.34 -23.46 2.37
CA LYS A 229 1.62 -22.85 3.50
C LYS A 229 2.55 -21.97 4.36
N LEU A 230 2.51 -20.66 4.17
CA LEU A 230 3.38 -19.71 4.89
C LEU A 230 3.04 -19.64 6.38
N ASN A 231 1.75 -19.60 6.72
CA ASN A 231 1.22 -19.42 8.07
C ASN A 231 1.79 -18.18 8.78
N ILE A 232 1.73 -17.02 8.13
CA ILE A 232 2.20 -15.73 8.68
C ILE A 232 1.09 -15.00 9.43
N ASN A 233 1.51 -14.16 10.37
CA ASN A 233 0.66 -13.25 11.12
C ASN A 233 0.87 -11.85 10.58
N GLY A 234 -0.17 -11.30 9.94
CA GLY A 234 -0.17 -9.96 9.39
C GLY A 234 -0.65 -8.94 10.41
N PHE A 235 -0.07 -7.74 10.39
CA PHE A 235 -0.42 -6.62 11.23
C PHE A 235 -0.53 -5.35 10.39
N PHE A 236 -1.42 -4.44 10.75
CA PHE A 236 -1.40 -3.07 10.22
C PHE A 236 -1.89 -2.10 11.29
N TYR A 237 -1.44 -0.85 11.19
CA TYR A 237 -1.88 0.25 12.04
C TYR A 237 -2.66 1.25 11.18
N ALA A 238 -3.73 1.82 11.71
CA ALA A 238 -4.66 2.67 10.96
C ALA A 238 -4.11 4.09 10.64
N ARG A 239 -2.85 4.19 10.23
CA ARG A 239 -2.15 5.39 9.77
C ARG A 239 -1.30 5.03 8.56
N GLU A 240 -1.50 5.75 7.45
CA GLU A 240 -0.76 5.49 6.21
C GLU A 240 0.60 6.20 6.23
N PHE A 241 1.67 5.41 6.38
CA PHE A 241 3.04 5.90 6.43
C PHE A 241 3.68 6.01 5.05
N PHE A 242 3.30 5.12 4.13
CA PHE A 242 3.83 5.11 2.77
C PHE A 242 2.70 4.98 1.75
N ARG A 243 2.96 5.52 0.56
CA ARG A 243 1.95 5.60 -0.50
C ARG A 243 2.57 5.59 -1.89
N HIS A 244 1.87 5.01 -2.84
CA HIS A 244 2.23 5.05 -4.26
C HIS A 244 2.02 6.45 -4.85
N PHE A 245 2.75 6.80 -5.91
CA PHE A 245 2.37 7.92 -6.78
C PHE A 245 1.10 7.62 -7.60
N GLU A 246 0.28 8.64 -7.88
CA GLU A 246 -0.88 8.54 -8.78
C GLU A 246 -0.41 8.18 -10.20
N GLY A 247 -1.05 7.19 -10.82
CA GLY A 247 -0.67 6.69 -12.16
C GLY A 247 -0.53 5.16 -12.23
N TYR A 248 -0.30 4.51 -11.08
CA TYR A 248 -0.16 3.05 -10.95
C TYR A 248 -1.46 2.32 -10.59
N HIS A 249 -2.62 2.81 -11.05
CA HIS A 249 -3.97 2.26 -10.74
C HIS A 249 -4.44 2.41 -9.27
N HIS A 250 -3.71 3.16 -8.44
CA HIS A 250 -4.10 3.46 -7.06
C HIS A 250 -4.89 4.77 -6.97
N VAL A 251 -6.10 4.70 -6.38
CA VAL A 251 -7.07 5.82 -6.31
C VAL A 251 -6.70 6.84 -5.22
N SER A 252 -5.86 6.46 -4.26
CA SER A 252 -5.41 7.31 -3.14
C SER A 252 -3.96 7.79 -3.28
N GLY A 253 -3.33 7.65 -4.46
CA GLY A 253 -1.91 7.93 -4.66
C GLY A 253 -1.47 9.38 -4.41
N ILE A 254 -0.15 9.60 -4.39
CA ILE A 254 0.50 10.91 -4.30
C ILE A 254 0.46 11.60 -5.66
N ARG A 255 -0.03 12.85 -5.71
CA ARG A 255 -0.07 13.61 -6.97
C ARG A 255 1.33 14.09 -7.36
N ILE A 256 1.85 13.54 -8.45
CA ILE A 256 3.19 13.86 -8.98
C ILE A 256 3.36 15.39 -9.17
N ASN A 257 2.37 16.08 -9.76
CA ASN A 257 2.44 17.54 -10.03
C ASN A 257 2.27 18.43 -8.78
N LYS A 258 1.78 17.90 -7.64
CA LYS A 258 1.61 18.65 -6.39
C LYS A 258 2.72 18.39 -5.38
N ASP A 259 3.31 17.19 -5.40
CA ASP A 259 4.17 16.68 -4.33
C ASP A 259 5.60 16.28 -4.79
N LEU A 260 5.97 16.34 -6.09
CA LEU A 260 7.40 16.26 -6.46
C LEU A 260 8.22 17.44 -5.91
N SER A 261 7.55 18.53 -5.51
CA SER A 261 8.12 19.70 -4.84
C SER A 261 8.23 19.55 -3.31
N LEU A 262 8.43 18.33 -2.81
CA LEU A 262 8.55 17.97 -1.37
C LEU A 262 9.76 18.59 -0.62
N ASN A 263 10.31 19.69 -1.13
CA ASN A 263 11.15 20.66 -0.42
C ASN A 263 10.35 21.80 0.24
N SER A 264 9.01 21.76 0.24
CA SER A 264 8.22 22.77 0.96
C SER A 264 8.12 22.48 2.47
N SER A 265 9.03 23.13 3.17
CA SER A 265 8.96 23.56 4.57
C SER A 265 7.53 23.73 5.12
N SER A 266 7.31 23.15 6.31
CA SER A 266 6.17 23.37 7.23
C SER A 266 4.77 23.36 6.60
N LYS A 267 4.21 22.17 6.32
CA LYS A 267 2.74 22.05 6.20
C LYS A 267 2.14 22.48 7.53
N LYS A 268 1.45 23.62 7.55
CA LYS A 268 0.76 24.12 8.75
C LYS A 268 -0.32 23.10 9.11
N VAL A 269 -0.08 22.37 10.19
CA VAL A 269 -1.03 21.41 10.76
C VAL A 269 -2.27 22.21 11.19
N ASN A 270 -3.38 22.01 10.49
CA ASN A 270 -4.64 22.73 10.70
C ASN A 270 -5.84 21.82 10.41
N LEU A 271 -7.05 22.36 10.52
CA LEU A 271 -8.27 21.59 10.29
C LEU A 271 -8.36 20.97 8.88
N GLU A 272 -7.96 21.72 7.84
CA GLU A 272 -8.00 21.22 6.46
C GLU A 272 -7.02 20.06 6.26
N PHE A 273 -5.82 20.18 6.83
CA PHE A 273 -4.80 19.13 6.80
C PHE A 273 -5.34 17.81 7.38
N TYR A 274 -5.95 17.85 8.56
CA TYR A 274 -6.52 16.64 9.17
C TYR A 274 -7.76 16.14 8.45
N TYR A 275 -8.59 17.03 7.90
CA TYR A 275 -9.73 16.64 7.09
C TYR A 275 -9.33 15.86 5.83
N GLU A 276 -8.30 16.32 5.10
CA GLU A 276 -7.78 15.60 3.94
C GLU A 276 -7.21 14.23 4.33
N LYS A 277 -6.45 14.15 5.43
CA LYS A 277 -5.93 12.87 5.95
C LYS A 277 -7.07 11.92 6.34
N TRP A 278 -8.10 12.40 7.02
CA TRP A 278 -9.27 11.60 7.38
C TRP A 278 -10.00 11.08 6.15
N LEU A 279 -10.19 11.92 5.13
CA LEU A 279 -10.88 11.53 3.90
C LEU A 279 -10.13 10.41 3.18
N ASN A 280 -8.81 10.55 3.02
CA ASN A 280 -7.94 9.54 2.41
C ASN A 280 -7.98 8.21 3.17
N LEU A 281 -7.98 8.25 4.51
CA LEU A 281 -8.04 7.07 5.35
C LEU A 281 -9.43 6.38 5.31
N SER A 282 -10.50 7.17 5.25
CA SER A 282 -11.87 6.70 5.51
C SER A 282 -12.64 6.27 4.26
N ILE A 283 -12.25 6.75 3.07
CA ILE A 283 -13.10 6.64 1.88
C ILE A 283 -13.48 5.20 1.52
N PHE A 284 -12.56 4.24 1.64
CA PHE A 284 -12.86 2.84 1.34
C PHE A 284 -13.72 2.17 2.41
N LEU A 285 -13.51 2.49 3.69
CA LEU A 285 -14.39 2.05 4.77
C LEU A 285 -15.83 2.45 4.51
N LEU A 286 -16.07 3.73 4.18
CA LEU A 286 -17.41 4.26 3.89
C LEU A 286 -18.00 3.62 2.63
N ARG A 287 -17.22 3.57 1.54
CA ARG A 287 -17.65 3.04 0.25
C ARG A 287 -18.08 1.58 0.34
N ASP A 288 -17.21 0.72 0.86
CA ASP A 288 -17.45 -0.73 0.89
C ASP A 288 -18.49 -1.09 1.95
N GLY A 289 -18.52 -0.35 3.06
CA GLY A 289 -19.54 -0.50 4.09
C GLY A 289 -20.94 -0.19 3.58
N LEU A 290 -21.10 0.80 2.69
CA LEU A 290 -22.37 1.14 2.05
C LEU A 290 -22.81 0.14 0.98
N LYS A 291 -21.88 -0.53 0.28
CA LYS A 291 -22.22 -1.59 -0.68
C LYS A 291 -22.87 -2.80 0.00
N ASN A 292 -22.38 -3.15 1.18
CA ASN A 292 -22.78 -4.35 1.90
C ASN A 292 -24.11 -4.21 2.67
N PHE A 293 -24.78 -3.06 2.60
CA PHE A 293 -25.97 -2.76 3.40
C PHE A 293 -27.14 -2.21 2.55
N SER A 294 -28.24 -2.96 2.50
CA SER A 294 -29.41 -2.63 1.66
C SER A 294 -30.49 -1.80 2.39
N LEU A 295 -30.64 -1.97 3.69
CA LEU A 295 -31.69 -1.33 4.50
C LEU A 295 -31.16 -0.08 5.22
N ASN A 296 -31.97 0.96 5.40
CA ASN A 296 -31.63 2.15 6.22
C ASN A 296 -30.20 2.74 6.01
N LYS A 297 -29.83 2.97 4.74
CA LYS A 297 -28.49 3.43 4.33
C LYS A 297 -28.01 4.67 5.06
N LYS A 298 -28.90 5.62 5.38
CA LYS A 298 -28.57 6.85 6.11
C LYS A 298 -28.05 6.54 7.52
N LYS A 299 -28.77 5.72 8.29
CA LYS A 299 -28.35 5.33 9.65
C LYS A 299 -27.02 4.56 9.62
N HIS A 300 -26.85 3.70 8.62
CA HIS A 300 -25.60 2.95 8.44
C HIS A 300 -24.42 3.84 8.05
N LEU A 301 -24.62 4.80 7.14
CA LEU A 301 -23.62 5.80 6.80
C LEU A 301 -23.14 6.57 8.03
N ILE A 302 -24.07 7.08 8.85
CA ILE A 302 -23.73 7.78 10.10
C ILE A 302 -22.87 6.89 11.00
N LYS A 303 -23.21 5.61 11.14
CA LYS A 303 -22.43 4.66 11.94
C LYS A 303 -21.02 4.45 11.37
N LEU A 304 -20.88 4.34 10.05
CA LEU A 304 -19.58 4.20 9.39
C LEU A 304 -18.72 5.46 9.56
N VAL A 305 -19.33 6.65 9.47
CA VAL A 305 -18.67 7.94 9.67
C VAL A 305 -18.17 8.09 11.10
N GLU A 306 -19.00 7.84 12.10
CA GLU A 306 -18.56 7.90 13.51
C GLU A 306 -17.42 6.92 13.78
N LYS A 307 -17.48 5.73 13.18
CA LYS A 307 -16.41 4.74 13.29
C LYS A 307 -15.12 5.22 12.65
N SER A 308 -15.19 5.83 11.46
CA SER A 308 -14.00 6.33 10.78
C SER A 308 -13.39 7.55 11.50
N ILE A 309 -14.22 8.38 12.11
CA ILE A 309 -13.78 9.47 13.01
C ILE A 309 -13.05 8.90 14.22
N GLN A 310 -13.60 7.87 14.88
CA GLN A 310 -12.95 7.26 16.05
C GLN A 310 -11.57 6.69 15.70
N ILE A 311 -11.48 5.92 14.61
CA ILE A 311 -10.21 5.34 14.14
C ILE A 311 -9.19 6.45 13.89
N PHE A 312 -9.59 7.52 13.18
CA PHE A 312 -8.73 8.64 12.88
C PHE A 312 -8.28 9.42 14.13
N ASN A 313 -9.18 9.61 15.09
CA ASN A 313 -8.86 10.26 16.36
C ASN A 313 -7.80 9.47 17.13
N ASP A 314 -7.91 8.14 17.13
CA ASP A 314 -6.96 7.26 17.81
C ASP A 314 -5.61 7.21 17.06
N SER A 315 -5.61 7.10 15.73
CA SER A 315 -4.38 6.89 14.95
C SER A 315 -3.62 8.16 14.55
N TYR A 316 -4.31 9.31 14.42
CA TYR A 316 -3.72 10.61 14.06
C TYR A 316 -3.73 11.57 15.24
N LEU A 317 -4.90 12.07 15.66
CA LEU A 317 -4.97 13.21 16.60
C LEU A 317 -4.39 12.89 17.98
N THR A 318 -4.69 11.71 18.53
CA THR A 318 -4.20 11.29 19.84
C THR A 318 -2.69 11.02 19.79
N GLU A 319 -2.22 10.35 18.75
CA GLU A 319 -0.80 10.10 18.55
C GLU A 319 0.00 11.39 18.35
N ASP A 320 -0.52 12.33 17.56
CA ASP A 320 0.12 13.62 17.34
C ASP A 320 0.18 14.46 18.62
N ALA A 321 -0.83 14.35 19.48
CA ALA A 321 -0.78 14.95 20.82
C ALA A 321 0.24 14.26 21.73
N ASN A 322 0.35 12.93 21.66
CA ASN A 322 1.34 12.15 22.44
C ASN A 322 2.78 12.53 22.07
N TYR A 323 3.03 12.91 20.82
CA TYR A 323 4.33 13.32 20.31
C TYR A 323 4.50 14.84 20.20
N ASN A 324 3.62 15.62 20.82
CA ASN A 324 3.67 17.09 20.87
C ASN A 324 3.72 17.78 19.49
N ILE A 325 3.12 17.16 18.47
CA ILE A 325 2.89 17.82 17.17
C ILE A 325 1.77 18.86 17.31
N ILE A 326 0.78 18.55 18.15
CA ILE A 326 -0.27 19.46 18.61
C ILE A 326 -0.37 19.36 20.13
N SER A 327 -0.85 20.41 20.79
CA SER A 327 -1.16 20.36 22.21
C SER A 327 -2.40 19.50 22.50
N LYS A 328 -2.58 19.11 23.76
CA LYS A 328 -3.77 18.36 24.18
C LYS A 328 -5.06 19.16 24.00
N ASP A 329 -5.01 20.46 24.27
CA ASP A 329 -6.17 21.35 24.10
C ASP A 329 -6.54 21.49 22.61
N GLU A 330 -5.55 21.70 21.74
CA GLU A 330 -5.76 21.69 20.28
C GLU A 330 -6.31 20.34 19.79
N CYS A 331 -5.86 19.22 20.37
CA CYS A 331 -6.37 17.89 20.02
C CYS A 331 -7.87 17.78 20.28
N GLU A 332 -8.34 18.23 21.45
CA GLU A 332 -9.78 18.20 21.79
C GLU A 332 -10.60 19.16 20.91
N GLU A 333 -10.09 20.36 20.62
CA GLU A 333 -10.75 21.30 19.69
C GLU A 333 -10.83 20.72 18.27
N LEU A 334 -9.75 20.09 17.79
CA LEU A 334 -9.69 19.48 16.47
C LEU A 334 -10.64 18.29 16.35
N LYS A 335 -10.79 17.44 17.39
CA LYS A 335 -11.78 16.35 17.39
C LYS A 335 -13.20 16.88 17.13
N TYR A 336 -13.58 17.97 17.79
CA TYR A 336 -14.90 18.58 17.61
C TYR A 336 -15.06 19.25 16.23
N SER A 337 -14.08 20.07 15.84
CA SER A 337 -14.10 20.83 14.59
C SER A 337 -14.06 19.92 13.35
N LEU A 338 -13.23 18.87 13.40
CA LEU A 338 -13.13 17.86 12.34
C LEU A 338 -14.43 17.11 12.17
N ARG A 339 -15.02 16.62 13.26
CA ARG A 339 -16.33 15.96 13.23
C ARG A 339 -17.39 16.86 12.60
N SER A 340 -17.45 18.13 13.00
CA SER A 340 -18.40 19.11 12.45
C SER A 340 -18.21 19.32 10.94
N LYS A 341 -16.96 19.48 10.47
CA LYS A 341 -16.64 19.63 9.04
C LYS A 341 -17.00 18.37 8.23
N ILE A 342 -16.75 17.18 8.78
CA ILE A 342 -17.12 15.90 8.16
C ILE A 342 -18.63 15.83 7.94
N TYR A 343 -19.42 16.16 8.98
CA TYR A 343 -20.87 16.16 8.88
C TYR A 343 -21.40 17.21 7.90
N TYR A 344 -20.80 18.40 7.86
CA TYR A 344 -21.12 19.43 6.89
C TYR A 344 -20.93 18.95 5.45
N ASN A 345 -19.84 18.21 5.18
CA ASN A 345 -19.52 17.69 3.85
C ASN A 345 -20.16 16.33 3.52
N LEU A 346 -20.93 15.72 4.43
CA LEU A 346 -21.35 14.34 4.32
C LEU A 346 -22.21 14.05 3.07
N ASN A 347 -23.04 15.01 2.64
CA ASN A 347 -23.85 14.85 1.42
C ASN A 347 -23.00 14.75 0.15
N MET A 348 -21.89 15.51 0.08
CA MET A 348 -20.95 15.48 -1.03
C MET A 348 -20.24 14.12 -1.06
N ILE A 349 -19.69 13.69 0.08
CA ILE A 349 -19.01 12.40 0.25
C ILE A 349 -19.95 11.24 -0.16
N TYR A 350 -21.20 11.26 0.29
CA TYR A 350 -22.18 10.25 -0.07
C TYR A 350 -22.46 10.22 -1.58
N SER A 351 -22.56 11.38 -2.22
CA SER A 351 -22.81 11.49 -3.65
C SER A 351 -21.65 10.92 -4.47
N GLU A 352 -20.40 11.22 -4.10
CA GLU A 352 -19.21 10.65 -4.73
C GLU A 352 -19.14 9.12 -4.60
N ILE A 353 -19.37 8.60 -3.38
CA ILE A 353 -19.41 7.16 -3.13
C ILE A 353 -20.51 6.49 -3.95
N LYS A 354 -21.69 7.12 -4.06
CA LYS A 354 -22.81 6.59 -4.84
C LYS A 354 -22.43 6.49 -6.32
N ILE A 355 -21.84 7.54 -6.89
CA ILE A 355 -21.36 7.56 -8.28
C ILE A 355 -20.31 6.46 -8.51
N ASP A 356 -19.31 6.35 -7.63
CA ASP A 356 -18.27 5.30 -7.74
C ASP A 356 -18.87 3.89 -7.66
N ASN A 357 -19.86 3.69 -6.79
CA ASN A 357 -20.58 2.41 -6.68
C ASN A 357 -21.40 2.08 -7.93
N GLU A 358 -22.05 3.07 -8.55
CA GLU A 358 -22.79 2.91 -9.80
C GLU A 358 -21.85 2.60 -10.97
N LEU A 359 -20.70 3.27 -11.06
CA LEU A 359 -19.67 3.00 -12.07
C LEU A 359 -19.03 1.61 -11.93
N LYS A 360 -18.92 1.09 -10.69
CA LYS A 360 -18.39 -0.25 -10.38
C LYS A 360 -19.44 -1.35 -10.46
N GLY A 361 -20.73 -1.01 -10.40
CA GLY A 361 -21.80 -1.96 -10.60
C GLY A 361 -21.65 -2.61 -11.98
N ASN A 362 -21.81 -3.93 -12.07
CA ASN A 362 -21.79 -4.65 -13.35
C ASN A 362 -22.60 -3.84 -14.36
N ASN A 363 -21.91 -3.30 -15.36
CA ASN A 363 -22.51 -2.49 -16.39
C ASN A 363 -23.60 -3.37 -16.99
N ILE A 364 -24.87 -3.10 -16.66
CA ILE A 364 -26.00 -3.98 -17.01
C ILE A 364 -26.00 -4.18 -18.53
N LEU A 365 -25.61 -3.15 -19.28
CA LEU A 365 -25.30 -3.20 -20.69
C LEU A 365 -24.24 -4.24 -21.07
N LYS A 366 -23.08 -4.30 -20.40
CA LYS A 366 -22.01 -5.29 -20.66
C LYS A 366 -22.46 -6.71 -20.31
N THR A 367 -23.27 -6.85 -19.26
CA THR A 367 -23.89 -8.13 -18.88
C THR A 367 -24.88 -8.57 -19.95
N PHE A 368 -25.86 -7.72 -20.30
CA PHE A 368 -26.82 -7.97 -21.39
C PHE A 368 -26.14 -8.26 -22.72
N TYR A 369 -25.08 -7.53 -23.09
CA TYR A 369 -24.33 -7.74 -24.32
C TYR A 369 -23.64 -9.11 -24.31
N ASN A 370 -23.01 -9.49 -23.20
CA ASN A 370 -22.39 -10.81 -23.05
C ASN A 370 -23.41 -11.96 -23.00
N THR A 371 -24.59 -11.77 -22.39
CA THR A 371 -25.67 -12.77 -22.41
C THR A 371 -26.23 -12.91 -23.82
N ARG A 372 -26.38 -11.80 -24.56
CA ARG A 372 -26.87 -11.79 -25.94
C ARG A 372 -25.87 -12.47 -26.88
N ILE A 373 -24.57 -12.23 -26.73
CA ILE A 373 -23.51 -12.91 -27.49
C ILE A 373 -23.49 -14.41 -27.16
N LYS A 374 -23.56 -14.81 -25.89
CA LYS A 374 -23.67 -16.23 -25.50
C LYS A 374 -24.91 -16.87 -26.12
N TYR A 375 -26.06 -16.19 -26.08
CA TYR A 375 -27.30 -16.67 -26.67
C TYR A 375 -27.19 -16.84 -28.21
N PHE A 376 -26.62 -15.86 -28.91
CA PHE A 376 -26.37 -15.95 -30.35
C PHE A 376 -25.36 -17.04 -30.72
N THR A 377 -24.36 -17.29 -29.88
CA THR A 377 -23.36 -18.34 -30.07
C THR A 377 -24.00 -19.73 -29.91
N ILE A 378 -24.87 -19.90 -28.90
CA ILE A 378 -25.65 -21.13 -28.70
C ILE A 378 -26.60 -21.37 -29.87
N ILE A 379 -27.35 -20.36 -30.34
CA ILE A 379 -28.22 -20.50 -31.52
C ILE A 379 -27.41 -20.90 -32.76
N ARG A 380 -26.24 -20.30 -32.95
CA ARG A 380 -25.37 -20.61 -34.10
C ARG A 380 -24.83 -22.03 -34.04
N LEU A 381 -24.49 -22.53 -32.85
CA LEU A 381 -24.10 -23.93 -32.60
C LEU A 381 -25.26 -24.90 -32.86
N ILE A 382 -26.46 -24.60 -32.36
CA ILE A 382 -27.66 -25.42 -32.60
C ILE A 382 -27.99 -25.48 -34.10
N LYS A 383 -27.96 -24.35 -34.81
CA LYS A 383 -28.15 -24.33 -36.28
C LYS A 383 -27.11 -25.14 -37.03
N LYS A 384 -25.87 -25.17 -36.54
CA LYS A 384 -24.78 -25.98 -37.14
C LYS A 384 -25.01 -27.47 -36.92
N LEU A 385 -25.51 -27.86 -35.74
CA LEU A 385 -25.88 -29.24 -35.41
C LEU A 385 -27.12 -29.72 -36.18
N ILE A 386 -28.11 -28.86 -36.42
CA ILE A 386 -29.30 -29.18 -37.22
C ILE A 386 -28.96 -29.34 -38.71
N LYS A 387 -27.96 -28.62 -39.23
CA LYS A 387 -27.48 -28.78 -40.63
C LYS A 387 -26.59 -30.01 -40.87
N LEU A 388 -26.20 -30.73 -39.81
CA LEU A 388 -25.36 -31.94 -39.88
C LEU A 388 -26.19 -33.23 -39.75
N LYS A 389 -27.53 -33.11 -39.68
CA LYS A 389 -28.50 -34.16 -39.96
C LYS A 389 -29.12 -33.88 -41.32
#